data_AF-A0A817IP36-F1
#
_entry.id   AF-A0A817IP36-F1
#
_cell.length_a   1.000
_cell.length_b   1.000
_cell.length_c   1.000
_cell.angle_alpha   90.00
_cell.angle_beta   90.00
_cell.angle_gamma   90.00
#
_symmetry.space_group_name_H-M   'P 1'
#
loop_
_entity.id
_entity.type
_entity.pdbx_description
1 polymer ?
#
loop_
_entity_poly.entity_id
_entity_poly.type
_entity_poly.pdbx_seq_one_letter_code
_entity_poly.pdbx_strand_id
1 'polypeptide(L)'
;MFLIQIFFFIIIKSILIRSESFTSTTHLTHLLNTEIALAKKLETYLKQEYERLDHIEKFINVIKDEIRQAQGNEEYYFGNPVNSYLFIKHLTTDWNSIEDILPTDFAKDMTSQWIFPTFEDYTGSAMGLMRLQDTYKLNTSQLANGELSSKFKSKRLSG
;
A
#
# COMPACT_ATOMS: atom_id res chain seq x y z
N MET A 1 1.99 13.59 57.45
CA MET A 1 1.11 14.13 56.38
C MET A 1 1.83 14.23 55.03
N PHE A 2 3.00 14.88 54.94
CA PHE A 2 3.80 14.99 53.70
C PHE A 2 4.24 13.66 53.06
N LEU A 3 4.68 12.67 53.85
CA LEU A 3 5.11 11.36 53.32
C LEU A 3 3.97 10.57 52.63
N ILE A 4 2.74 10.71 53.12
CA ILE A 4 1.55 10.04 52.54
C ILE A 4 1.16 10.71 51.21
N GLN A 5 1.27 12.03 51.10
CA GLN A 5 1.06 12.75 49.84
C GLN A 5 2.11 12.38 48.78
N ILE A 6 3.38 12.22 49.17
CA ILE A 6 4.45 11.77 48.26
C ILE A 6 4.17 10.34 47.76
N PHE A 7 3.77 9.43 48.65
CA PHE A 7 3.46 8.06 48.28
C PHE A 7 2.26 7.98 47.32
N PHE A 8 1.22 8.77 47.57
CA PHE A 8 0.06 8.88 46.69
C PHE A 8 0.43 9.44 45.30
N PHE A 9 1.31 10.43 45.24
CA PHE A 9 1.80 11.01 43.99
C PHE A 9 2.65 10.01 43.17
N ILE A 10 3.46 9.18 43.84
CA ILE A 10 4.24 8.10 43.22
C ILE A 10 3.31 7.01 42.66
N ILE A 11 2.26 6.64 43.39
CA ILE A 11 1.27 5.65 42.93
C ILE A 11 0.54 6.19 41.68
N ILE A 12 0.06 7.43 41.71
CA ILE A 12 -0.63 8.04 40.55
C ILE A 12 0.30 8.06 39.32
N LYS A 13 1.55 8.50 39.48
CA LYS A 13 2.52 8.49 38.37
C LYS A 13 2.77 7.08 37.84
N SER A 14 2.89 6.10 38.73
CA SER A 14 3.12 4.70 38.34
C SER A 14 1.94 4.11 37.55
N ILE A 15 0.71 4.50 37.89
CA ILE A 15 -0.50 4.09 37.16
C ILE A 15 -0.57 4.75 35.79
N LEU A 16 -0.28 6.06 35.70
CA LEU A 16 -0.29 6.81 34.43
C LEU A 16 0.73 6.26 33.42
N ILE A 17 1.97 6.00 33.85
CA ILE A 17 3.05 5.46 32.99
C ILE A 17 2.69 4.09 32.42
N ARG A 18 2.02 3.25 33.22
CA ARG A 18 1.55 1.93 32.76
C ARG A 18 0.44 2.07 31.72
N SER A 19 -0.51 2.98 31.92
CA SER A 19 -1.59 3.25 30.95
C SER A 19 -1.04 3.68 29.59
N GLU A 20 -0.04 4.57 29.56
CA GLU A 20 0.58 5.05 28.32
C GLU A 20 1.28 3.92 27.56
N SER A 21 2.02 3.04 28.25
CA SER A 21 2.75 1.92 27.62
C SER A 21 1.81 0.88 26.98
N PHE A 22 0.68 0.57 27.64
CA PHE A 22 -0.37 -0.29 27.07
C PHE A 22 -1.10 0.39 25.90
N THR A 23 -1.19 1.72 25.92
CA THR A 23 -1.77 2.50 24.82
C THR A 23 -0.86 2.51 23.60
N SER A 24 0.46 2.67 23.75
CA SER A 24 1.42 2.67 22.63
C SER A 24 1.51 1.34 21.90
N THR A 25 1.49 0.22 22.62
CA THR A 25 1.51 -1.13 22.03
C THR A 25 0.21 -1.44 21.27
N THR A 26 -0.94 -1.01 21.80
CA THR A 26 -2.24 -1.09 21.12
C THR A 26 -2.26 -0.21 19.86
N HIS A 27 -1.70 0.99 19.92
CA HIS A 27 -1.60 1.91 18.78
C HIS A 27 -0.71 1.35 17.66
N LEU A 28 0.48 0.82 17.98
CA LEU A 28 1.34 0.14 17.00
C LEU A 28 0.66 -1.08 16.37
N THR A 29 -0.13 -1.82 17.15
CA THR A 29 -0.92 -2.96 16.62
C THR A 29 -1.97 -2.49 15.62
N HIS A 30 -2.62 -1.34 15.87
CA HIS A 30 -3.55 -0.76 14.91
C HIS A 30 -2.85 -0.33 13.61
N LEU A 31 -1.68 0.31 13.71
CA LEU A 31 -0.87 0.70 12.55
C LEU A 31 -0.43 -0.52 11.72
N LEU A 32 -0.05 -1.62 12.38
CA LEU A 32 0.25 -2.88 11.70
C LEU A 32 -0.97 -3.42 10.93
N ASN A 33 -2.15 -3.38 11.53
CA ASN A 33 -3.38 -3.79 10.85
C ASN A 33 -3.70 -2.89 9.64
N THR A 34 -3.42 -1.59 9.73
CA THR A 34 -3.51 -0.66 8.59
C THR A 34 -2.55 -1.06 7.47
N GLU A 35 -1.29 -1.36 7.79
CA GLU A 35 -0.30 -1.81 6.79
C GLU A 35 -0.71 -3.12 6.11
N ILE A 36 -1.25 -4.08 6.87
CA ILE A 36 -1.80 -5.34 6.32
C ILE A 36 -2.97 -5.06 5.37
N ALA A 37 -3.89 -4.16 5.73
CA ALA A 37 -5.02 -3.79 4.89
C ALA A 37 -4.59 -3.11 3.58
N LEU A 38 -3.59 -2.23 3.66
CA LEU A 38 -2.99 -1.57 2.49
C LEU A 38 -2.30 -2.57 1.57
N ALA A 39 -1.53 -3.51 2.11
CA ALA A 39 -0.89 -4.57 1.33
C ALA A 39 -1.94 -5.39 0.56
N LYS A 40 -3.03 -5.79 1.22
CA LYS A 40 -4.14 -6.51 0.58
C LYS A 40 -4.86 -5.67 -0.50
N LYS A 41 -4.99 -4.35 -0.27
CA LYS A 41 -5.54 -3.42 -1.27
C LYS A 41 -4.64 -3.38 -2.52
N LEU A 42 -3.31 -3.36 -2.34
CA LEU A 42 -2.36 -3.44 -3.46
C LEU A 42 -2.42 -4.77 -4.20
N GLU A 43 -2.51 -5.89 -3.49
CA GLU A 43 -2.66 -7.21 -4.13
C GLU A 43 -3.93 -7.28 -4.99
N THR A 44 -5.03 -6.74 -4.46
CA THR A 44 -6.32 -6.68 -5.17
C THR A 44 -6.23 -5.78 -6.39
N TYR A 45 -5.64 -4.59 -6.25
CA TYR A 45 -5.39 -3.67 -7.35
C TYR A 45 -4.51 -4.32 -8.43
N LEU A 46 -3.42 -4.97 -8.05
CA LEU A 46 -2.51 -5.64 -8.97
C LEU A 46 -3.24 -6.73 -9.78
N LYS A 47 -4.08 -7.52 -9.11
CA LYS A 47 -4.91 -8.53 -9.79
C LYS A 47 -5.86 -7.89 -10.80
N GLN A 48 -6.57 -6.84 -10.41
CA GLN A 48 -7.48 -6.11 -11.30
C GLN A 48 -6.73 -5.49 -12.48
N GLU A 49 -5.54 -4.97 -12.25
CA GLU A 49 -4.70 -4.38 -13.30
C GLU A 49 -4.23 -5.45 -14.29
N TYR A 50 -3.88 -6.66 -13.84
CA TYR A 50 -3.57 -7.76 -14.74
C TYR A 50 -4.77 -8.20 -15.57
N GLU A 51 -5.95 -8.34 -14.97
CA GLU A 51 -7.19 -8.69 -15.69
C GLU A 51 -7.53 -7.62 -16.74
N ARG A 52 -7.39 -6.34 -16.38
CA ARG A 52 -7.59 -5.19 -17.28
C ARG A 52 -6.61 -5.21 -18.45
N LEU A 53 -5.33 -5.43 -18.18
CA LEU A 53 -4.29 -5.52 -19.22
C LEU A 53 -4.51 -6.71 -20.16
N ASP A 54 -4.90 -7.87 -19.63
CA ASP A 54 -5.26 -9.05 -20.43
C ASP A 54 -6.46 -8.79 -21.35
N HIS A 55 -7.48 -8.07 -20.86
CA HIS A 55 -8.61 -7.65 -21.70
C HIS A 55 -8.17 -6.73 -22.86
N ILE A 56 -7.30 -5.75 -22.58
CA ILE A 56 -6.76 -4.85 -23.61
C ILE A 56 -5.92 -5.62 -24.63
N GLU A 57 -5.07 -6.54 -24.18
CA GLU A 57 -4.24 -7.36 -25.06
C GLU A 57 -5.09 -8.21 -26.01
N LYS A 58 -6.14 -8.88 -25.49
CA LYS A 58 -7.09 -9.65 -26.30
C LYS A 58 -7.78 -8.78 -27.34
N PHE A 59 -8.22 -7.59 -26.96
CA PHE A 59 -8.86 -6.64 -27.87
C PHE A 59 -7.91 -6.19 -28.99
N ILE A 60 -6.66 -5.86 -28.65
CA ILE A 60 -5.62 -5.52 -29.64
C ILE A 60 -5.39 -6.66 -30.62
N ASN A 61 -5.37 -7.91 -30.15
CA ASN A 61 -5.16 -9.07 -31.01
C ASN A 61 -6.31 -9.27 -32.01
N VAL A 62 -7.56 -9.09 -31.58
CA VAL A 62 -8.74 -9.12 -32.46
C VAL A 62 -8.60 -8.06 -33.56
N ILE A 63 -8.29 -6.82 -33.19
CA ILE A 63 -8.11 -5.72 -34.17
C ILE A 63 -7.00 -6.04 -35.17
N LYS A 64 -5.85 -6.54 -34.69
CA LYS A 64 -4.72 -6.87 -35.57
C LYS A 64 -5.08 -7.93 -36.60
N ASP A 65 -5.89 -8.91 -36.22
CA ASP A 65 -6.31 -9.96 -37.14
C ASP A 65 -7.36 -9.46 -38.14
N GLU A 66 -8.28 -8.58 -37.73
CA GLU A 66 -9.23 -7.90 -38.64
C GLU A 66 -8.50 -7.00 -39.65
N ILE A 67 -7.54 -6.17 -39.18
CA ILE A 67 -6.73 -5.32 -40.05
C ILE A 67 -5.96 -6.18 -41.07
N ARG A 68 -5.35 -7.29 -40.62
CA ARG A 68 -4.60 -8.18 -41.52
C ARG A 68 -5.47 -8.78 -42.63
N GLN A 69 -6.75 -9.02 -42.36
CA GLN A 69 -7.68 -9.59 -43.33
C GLN A 69 -8.21 -8.56 -44.34
N ALA A 70 -8.24 -7.28 -43.95
CA ALA A 70 -8.76 -6.18 -44.77
C ALA A 70 -7.68 -5.43 -45.56
N GLN A 71 -6.46 -5.36 -45.03
CA GLN A 71 -5.39 -4.53 -45.58
C GLN A 71 -4.85 -5.10 -46.90
N GLY A 72 -4.95 -4.30 -47.98
CA GLY A 72 -4.53 -4.66 -49.33
C GLY A 72 -5.59 -5.39 -50.17
N ASN A 73 -6.80 -5.56 -49.64
CA ASN A 73 -7.94 -6.21 -50.28
C ASN A 73 -9.28 -5.63 -49.78
N GLU A 74 -9.30 -4.33 -49.48
CA GLU A 74 -10.38 -3.63 -48.78
C GLU A 74 -11.72 -3.76 -49.51
N GLU A 75 -11.72 -3.62 -50.85
CA GLU A 75 -12.92 -3.71 -51.68
C GLU A 75 -13.58 -5.09 -51.58
N TYR A 76 -12.79 -6.16 -51.52
CA TYR A 76 -13.29 -7.52 -51.36
C TYR A 76 -13.74 -7.78 -49.91
N TYR A 77 -12.98 -7.31 -48.92
CA TYR A 77 -13.27 -7.50 -47.50
C TYR A 77 -14.56 -6.79 -47.08
N PHE A 78 -14.72 -5.51 -47.46
CA PHE A 78 -15.93 -4.72 -47.16
C PHE A 78 -17.08 -5.01 -48.13
N GLY A 79 -16.81 -5.64 -49.27
CA GLY A 79 -17.83 -6.24 -50.13
C GLY A 79 -18.64 -7.33 -49.41
N ASN A 80 -18.11 -7.93 -48.33
CA ASN A 80 -18.89 -8.76 -47.42
C ASN A 80 -19.68 -7.87 -46.43
N PRO A 81 -21.02 -7.86 -46.50
CA PRO A 81 -21.85 -7.00 -45.63
C PRO A 81 -21.72 -7.33 -44.14
N VAL A 82 -21.36 -8.58 -43.78
CA VAL A 82 -21.12 -8.96 -42.38
C VAL A 82 -19.85 -8.29 -41.87
N ASN A 83 -18.76 -8.31 -42.65
CA ASN A 83 -17.50 -7.67 -42.28
C ASN A 83 -17.66 -6.14 -42.15
N SER A 84 -18.40 -5.52 -43.06
CA SER A 84 -18.74 -4.09 -43.00
C SER A 84 -19.57 -3.75 -41.76
N TYR A 85 -20.57 -4.57 -41.43
CA TYR A 85 -21.34 -4.39 -40.19
C TYR A 85 -20.47 -4.52 -38.94
N LEU A 86 -19.64 -5.57 -38.85
CA LEU A 86 -18.76 -5.81 -37.71
C LEU A 86 -17.75 -4.67 -37.52
N PHE A 87 -17.17 -4.17 -38.61
CA PHE A 87 -16.26 -3.02 -38.57
C PHE A 87 -16.94 -1.75 -38.02
N ILE A 88 -18.17 -1.45 -38.47
CA ILE A 88 -18.94 -0.30 -37.96
C ILE A 88 -19.31 -0.51 -36.48
N LYS A 89 -19.76 -1.71 -36.10
CA LYS A 89 -20.06 -2.05 -34.70
C LYS A 89 -18.82 -1.85 -33.82
N HIS A 90 -17.67 -2.34 -34.28
CA HIS A 90 -16.41 -2.24 -33.57
C HIS A 90 -16.07 -0.77 -33.27
N LEU A 91 -16.09 0.10 -34.28
CA LEU A 91 -15.77 1.52 -34.16
C LEU A 91 -16.76 2.35 -33.34
N THR A 92 -18.02 1.91 -33.26
CA THR A 92 -19.08 2.68 -32.58
C THR A 92 -19.36 2.23 -31.16
N THR A 93 -19.14 0.95 -30.86
CA THR A 93 -19.59 0.32 -29.61
C THR A 93 -18.44 -0.32 -28.84
N ASP A 94 -17.62 -1.13 -29.50
CA ASP A 94 -16.64 -1.96 -28.79
C ASP A 94 -15.47 -1.13 -28.22
N TRP A 95 -15.12 0.00 -28.87
CA TRP A 95 -14.13 0.95 -28.35
C TRP A 95 -14.55 1.64 -27.04
N ASN A 96 -15.84 1.96 -26.87
CA ASN A 96 -16.33 2.56 -25.62
C ASN A 96 -16.09 1.62 -24.43
N SER A 97 -16.23 0.31 -24.66
CA SER A 97 -15.98 -0.71 -23.63
C SER A 97 -14.51 -0.77 -23.18
N ILE A 98 -13.57 -0.36 -24.04
CA ILE A 98 -12.15 -0.28 -23.71
C ILE A 98 -11.83 1.01 -22.97
N GLU A 99 -12.43 2.13 -23.37
CA GLU A 99 -12.27 3.40 -22.67
C GLU A 99 -12.78 3.31 -21.22
N ASP A 100 -13.92 2.66 -21.01
CA ASP A 100 -14.52 2.45 -19.69
C ASP A 100 -13.63 1.67 -18.71
N ILE A 101 -12.74 0.81 -19.21
CA ILE A 101 -11.81 0.03 -18.37
C ILE A 101 -10.47 0.72 -18.17
N LEU A 102 -10.24 1.94 -18.70
CA LEU A 102 -9.00 2.66 -18.44
C LEU A 102 -9.01 3.29 -17.03
N PRO A 103 -7.91 3.22 -16.28
CA PRO A 103 -7.88 3.67 -14.89
C PRO A 103 -7.96 5.19 -14.79
N THR A 104 -8.81 5.68 -13.87
CA THR A 104 -9.08 7.12 -13.63
C THR A 104 -8.41 7.69 -12.38
N ASP A 105 -7.27 7.11 -11.94
CA ASP A 105 -6.36 7.59 -10.87
C ASP A 105 -6.51 6.90 -9.50
N PHE A 106 -5.96 5.68 -9.36
CA PHE A 106 -5.94 4.89 -8.12
C PHE A 106 -5.14 5.55 -6.97
N ALA A 107 -4.15 6.39 -7.30
CA ALA A 107 -3.23 6.96 -6.32
C ALA A 107 -3.93 7.83 -5.25
N LYS A 108 -5.04 8.50 -5.62
CA LYS A 108 -5.79 9.38 -4.72
C LYS A 108 -6.59 8.66 -3.63
N ASP A 109 -6.97 7.41 -3.86
CA ASP A 109 -7.80 6.62 -2.91
C ASP A 109 -6.96 5.67 -2.03
N MET A 110 -5.67 5.52 -2.31
CA MET A 110 -4.84 4.50 -1.66
C MET A 110 -4.68 4.74 -0.15
N THR A 111 -4.32 5.96 0.24
CA THR A 111 -3.95 6.30 1.63
C THR A 111 -4.91 7.28 2.31
N SER A 112 -5.86 7.86 1.57
CA SER A 112 -6.71 8.98 2.02
C SER A 112 -7.60 8.68 3.22
N GLN A 113 -7.92 7.40 3.46
CA GLN A 113 -8.81 6.97 4.54
C GLN A 113 -8.06 6.52 5.80
N TRP A 114 -6.73 6.48 5.78
CA TRP A 114 -5.91 5.90 6.84
C TRP A 114 -5.13 6.97 7.61
N ILE A 115 -5.06 6.81 8.93
CA ILE A 115 -4.29 7.68 9.81
C ILE A 115 -2.87 7.11 9.91
N PHE A 116 -1.89 7.85 9.36
CA PHE A 116 -0.48 7.52 9.48
C PHE A 116 0.16 8.22 10.69
N PRO A 117 1.27 7.68 11.21
CA PRO A 117 2.07 8.36 12.22
C PRO A 117 2.54 9.72 11.71
N THR A 118 2.61 10.67 12.62
CA THR A 118 3.16 11.99 12.33
C THR A 118 4.68 11.98 12.37
N PHE A 119 5.30 13.05 11.90
CA PHE A 119 6.73 13.24 12.06
C PHE A 119 7.16 13.33 13.53
N GLU A 120 6.27 13.80 14.42
CA GLU A 120 6.53 13.80 15.87
C GLU A 120 6.61 12.38 16.42
N ASP A 121 5.72 11.48 16.00
CA ASP A 121 5.77 10.06 16.40
C ASP A 121 7.07 9.39 15.95
N TYR A 122 7.51 9.68 14.71
CA TYR A 122 8.78 9.21 14.18
C TYR A 122 9.98 9.71 15.01
N THR A 123 10.09 11.02 15.21
CA THR A 123 11.19 11.62 15.98
C THR A 123 11.16 11.19 17.45
N GLY A 124 9.97 11.09 18.05
CA GLY A 124 9.76 10.55 19.39
C GLY A 124 10.27 9.12 19.54
N SER A 125 9.97 8.26 18.57
CA SER A 125 10.46 6.87 18.55
C SER A 125 12.00 6.79 18.42
N ALA A 126 12.59 7.63 17.56
CA ALA A 126 14.03 7.71 17.38
C ALA A 126 14.74 8.21 18.65
N MET A 127 14.20 9.25 19.30
CA MET A 127 14.71 9.73 20.59
C MET A 127 14.59 8.66 21.69
N GLY A 128 13.50 7.89 21.70
CA GLY A 128 13.33 6.75 22.60
C GLY A 128 14.43 5.71 22.42
N LEU A 129 14.76 5.36 21.17
CA LEU A 129 15.84 4.45 20.84
C LEU A 129 17.22 5.00 21.26
N MET A 130 17.48 6.28 21.01
CA MET A 130 18.72 6.95 21.45
C MET A 130 18.86 6.93 22.99
N ARG A 131 17.77 7.19 23.72
CA ARG A 131 17.77 7.11 25.19
C ARG A 131 18.11 5.72 25.70
N LEU A 132 17.60 4.66 25.07
CA LEU A 132 17.97 3.28 25.41
C LEU A 132 19.46 3.03 25.16
N GLN A 133 19.97 3.48 24.02
CA GLN A 133 21.39 3.38 23.68
C GLN A 133 22.27 4.09 24.71
N ASP A 134 21.92 5.32 25.10
CA ASP A 134 22.67 6.11 26.08
C ASP A 134 22.62 5.54 27.49
N THR A 135 21.45 5.05 27.91
CA THR A 135 21.21 4.52 29.26
C THR A 135 21.91 3.18 29.47
N TYR A 136 21.83 2.28 28.48
CA TYR A 136 22.39 0.93 28.56
C TYR A 136 23.73 0.77 27.85
N LYS A 137 24.30 1.85 27.30
CA LYS A 137 25.57 1.87 26.57
C LYS A 137 25.61 0.82 25.46
N LEU A 138 24.52 0.72 24.70
CA LEU A 138 24.40 -0.24 23.61
C LEU A 138 25.43 0.07 22.52
N ASN A 139 26.02 -0.97 21.95
CA ASN A 139 26.92 -0.85 20.82
C ASN A 139 26.13 -0.34 19.61
N THR A 140 26.54 0.81 19.07
CA THR A 140 25.83 1.49 17.96
C THR A 140 25.86 0.69 16.67
N SER A 141 26.93 -0.07 16.41
CA SER A 141 27.04 -0.94 15.23
C SER A 141 26.09 -2.14 15.34
N GLN A 142 26.01 -2.77 16.50
CA GLN A 142 25.05 -3.86 16.74
C GLN A 142 23.61 -3.34 16.68
N LEU A 143 23.34 -2.19 17.30
CA LEU A 143 22.03 -1.54 17.25
C LEU A 143 21.59 -1.19 15.82
N ALA A 144 22.48 -0.61 15.01
CA ALA A 144 22.22 -0.29 13.61
C ALA A 144 21.95 -1.54 12.76
N ASN A 145 22.56 -2.67 13.13
CA ASN A 145 22.32 -3.97 12.54
C ASN A 145 21.05 -4.67 13.06
N GLY A 146 20.33 -4.08 14.01
CA GLY A 146 19.15 -4.69 14.63
C GLY A 146 19.49 -5.78 15.66
N GLU A 147 20.72 -5.82 16.16
CA GLU A 147 21.20 -6.82 17.11
C GLU A 147 21.21 -6.26 18.54
N LEU A 148 20.02 -6.13 19.14
CA LEU A 148 19.89 -5.59 20.50
C LEU A 148 20.29 -6.60 21.57
N SER A 149 19.98 -7.88 21.33
CA SER A 149 20.44 -9.01 22.13
C SER A 149 20.30 -10.32 21.35
N SER A 150 20.81 -11.44 21.88
CA SER A 150 20.62 -12.77 21.27
C SER A 150 19.16 -13.17 21.08
N LYS A 151 18.22 -12.57 21.83
CA LYS A 151 16.77 -12.81 21.73
C LYS A 151 16.01 -11.77 20.90
N PHE A 152 16.61 -10.62 20.64
CA PHE A 152 15.96 -9.49 19.96
C PHE A 152 16.79 -9.09 18.74
N LYS A 153 16.60 -9.84 17.64
CA LYS A 153 17.16 -9.54 16.32
C LYS A 153 16.10 -8.92 15.41
N SER A 154 16.43 -7.84 14.71
CA SER A 154 15.56 -7.15 13.77
C SER A 154 16.26 -6.84 12.44
N LYS A 155 15.54 -6.21 11.51
CA LYS A 155 16.15 -5.62 10.31
C LYS A 155 17.13 -4.50 10.68
N ARG A 156 18.04 -4.19 9.76
CA ARG A 156 18.95 -3.03 9.84
C ARG A 156 18.15 -1.74 9.81
N LEU A 157 18.63 -0.70 10.50
CA LEU A 157 17.98 0.62 10.52
C LEU A 157 18.00 1.34 9.17
N SER A 158 18.89 0.96 8.25
CA SER A 158 18.96 1.50 6.89
C SER A 158 18.03 0.79 5.90
N GLY A 159 17.22 -0.16 6.38
CA GLY A 159 16.35 -1.01 5.57
C GLY A 159 15.01 -0.38 5.24
#